data_AF-A0A5U1Q8U9-F1
#
_entry.id   AF-A0A5U1Q8U9-F1
#
_cell.length_a   1.000
_cell.length_b   1.000
_cell.length_c   1.000
_cell.angle_alpha   90.00
_cell.angle_beta   90.00
_cell.angle_gamma   90.00
#
_symmetry.space_group_name_H-M   'P 1'
#
loop_
_entity.id
_entity.type
_entity.pdbx_description
1 polymer ?
#
loop_
_entity_poly.entity_id
_entity_poly.type
_entity_poly.pdbx_seq_one_letter_code
_entity_poly.pdbx_strand_id
1 'polypeptide(L)'
;ISKSLDKWAYEHGVTMDFSRPGKPTDNPFIESFNGSLRDECLNIHWFLSLEDAQEKLDNWRREYNHERTHSSLNDMTPAEFIRSLRKDEDL
;
A
#
# COMPACT_ATOMS: atom_id res chain seq x y z
N ILE A 1 8.33 20.13 -0.81
CA ILE A 1 7.59 19.32 -1.81
C ILE A 1 8.04 19.77 -3.20
N SER A 2 8.18 18.86 -4.16
CA SER A 2 8.51 19.25 -5.54
C SER A 2 7.35 20.05 -6.14
N LYS A 3 7.63 21.17 -6.81
CA LYS A 3 6.60 21.99 -7.50
C LYS A 3 5.80 21.18 -8.51
N SER A 4 6.41 20.18 -9.14
CA SER A 4 5.73 19.30 -10.09
C SER A 4 4.70 18.39 -9.43
N LEU A 5 4.97 17.92 -8.20
CA LEU A 5 4.03 17.07 -7.44
C LEU A 5 2.84 17.90 -6.94
N ASP A 6 3.11 19.10 -6.44
CA ASP A 6 2.08 20.04 -5.98
C ASP A 6 1.11 20.42 -7.10
N LYS A 7 1.65 20.74 -8.29
CA LYS A 7 0.84 21.00 -9.49
C LYS A 7 -0.01 19.79 -9.88
N TRP A 8 0.56 18.59 -9.90
CA TRP A 8 -0.19 17.38 -10.23
C TRP A 8 -1.33 17.14 -9.24
N ALA A 9 -1.08 17.28 -7.94
CA ALA A 9 -2.09 17.09 -6.91
C ALA A 9 -3.24 18.09 -7.07
N TYR A 10 -2.91 19.36 -7.30
CA TYR A 10 -3.91 20.41 -7.58
C TYR A 10 -4.76 20.08 -8.81
N GLU A 11 -4.14 19.70 -9.93
CA GLU A 11 -4.84 19.37 -11.18
C GLU A 11 -5.78 18.16 -11.05
N HIS A 12 -5.50 17.24 -10.12
CA HIS A 12 -6.29 16.02 -9.89
C HIS A 12 -7.22 16.12 -8.67
N GLY A 13 -7.32 17.29 -8.03
CA GLY A 13 -8.14 17.48 -6.82
C GLY A 13 -7.67 16.66 -5.62
N VAL A 14 -6.40 16.25 -5.59
CA VAL A 14 -5.81 15.47 -4.51
C VAL A 14 -5.35 16.41 -3.41
N THR A 15 -5.91 16.24 -2.21
CA THR A 15 -5.43 16.96 -1.02
C THR A 15 -4.17 16.26 -0.49
N MET A 16 -3.07 17.00 -0.35
CA MET A 16 -1.85 16.47 0.26
C MET A 16 -1.92 16.60 1.79
N ASP A 17 -1.82 15.48 2.48
CA ASP A 17 -1.69 15.43 3.94
C ASP A 17 -0.27 15.00 4.33
N PHE A 18 0.30 15.68 5.34
CA PHE A 18 1.67 15.48 5.78
C PHE A 18 1.71 15.08 7.25
N SER A 19 2.43 14.00 7.53
CA SER A 19 2.79 13.64 8.90
C SER A 19 3.47 14.80 9.63
N ARG A 20 3.23 14.92 10.92
CA ARG A 20 3.85 15.98 11.73
C ARG A 20 5.33 15.68 11.92
N PRO A 21 6.21 16.70 11.88
CA PRO A 21 7.64 16.51 12.15
C PRO A 21 7.86 15.80 13.49
N GLY A 22 8.65 14.71 13.47
CA GLY A 22 8.99 13.94 14.67
C GLY A 22 7.87 13.04 15.21
N LYS A 23 6.83 12.74 14.43
CA LYS A 23 5.74 11.83 14.81
C LYS A 23 5.69 10.59 13.90
N PRO A 24 6.52 9.57 14.15
CA PRO A 24 6.51 8.32 13.36
C PRO A 24 5.17 7.59 13.44
N THR A 25 4.44 7.77 14.56
CA THR A 25 3.10 7.22 14.77
C THR A 25 2.00 7.80 13.87
N ASP A 26 2.30 8.81 13.04
CA ASP A 26 1.34 9.35 12.07
C ASP A 26 1.27 8.48 10.80
N ASN A 27 2.21 7.55 10.61
CA ASN A 27 2.30 6.71 9.42
C ASN A 27 2.31 5.18 9.68
N PRO A 28 1.64 4.65 10.71
CA PRO A 28 1.85 3.29 11.21
C PRO A 28 1.45 2.22 10.20
N PHE A 29 0.44 2.50 9.37
CA PHE A 29 -0.07 1.54 8.39
C PHE A 29 0.93 1.27 7.27
N ILE A 30 1.50 2.32 6.66
CA ILE A 30 2.49 2.13 5.59
C ILE A 30 3.83 1.65 6.15
N GLU A 31 4.17 1.99 7.40
CA GLU A 31 5.34 1.43 8.07
C GLU A 31 5.19 -0.08 8.26
N SER A 32 4.02 -0.54 8.73
CA SER A 32 3.73 -1.98 8.83
C SER A 32 3.79 -2.67 7.47
N PHE A 33 3.18 -2.07 6.43
CA PHE A 33 3.23 -2.60 5.07
C PHE A 33 4.67 -2.72 4.54
N ASN A 34 5.48 -1.67 4.72
CA ASN A 34 6.87 -1.67 4.28
C ASN A 34 7.73 -2.69 5.03
N GLY A 35 7.42 -2.94 6.31
CA GLY A 35 8.02 -4.02 7.10
C GLY A 35 7.74 -5.39 6.48
N SER A 36 6.46 -5.72 6.26
CA SER A 36 6.07 -6.98 5.60
C SER A 36 6.70 -7.14 4.21
N LEU A 37 6.65 -6.10 3.36
CA LEU A 37 7.28 -6.15 2.03
C LEU A 37 8.77 -6.45 2.10
N ARG A 38 9.47 -5.82 3.06
CA ARG A 38 10.91 -6.01 3.22
C ARG A 38 11.21 -7.44 3.67
N ASP A 39 10.54 -7.92 4.71
CA ASP A 39 10.86 -9.21 5.32
C ASP A 39 10.40 -10.40 4.48
N GLU A 40 9.33 -10.24 3.71
CA GLU A 40 8.68 -11.34 2.99
C GLU A 40 8.96 -11.33 1.49
N CYS A 41 9.41 -10.20 0.91
CA CYS A 41 9.74 -10.13 -0.51
C CYS A 41 11.21 -9.75 -0.71
N LEU A 42 11.60 -8.56 -0.25
CA LEU A 42 12.89 -7.98 -0.63
C LEU A 42 14.08 -8.73 -0.02
N ASN A 43 13.96 -9.22 1.22
CA ASN A 43 15.06 -9.88 1.92
C ASN A 43 15.24 -11.35 1.50
N ILE A 44 14.20 -12.00 0.97
CA ILE A 44 14.22 -13.45 0.68
C ILE A 44 14.45 -13.77 -0.80
N HIS A 45 14.40 -12.77 -1.68
CA HIS A 45 14.60 -12.94 -3.12
C HIS A 45 15.89 -12.29 -3.61
N TRP A 46 16.57 -12.98 -4.53
CA TRP A 46 17.57 -12.36 -5.39
C TRP A 46 16.89 -11.78 -6.63
N PHE A 47 17.30 -10.59 -7.06
CA PHE A 47 16.79 -9.94 -8.25
C PHE A 47 17.83 -10.01 -9.37
N LEU A 48 17.49 -10.72 -10.44
CA LEU A 48 18.42 -11.00 -11.54
C LEU A 48 18.30 -9.97 -12.67
N SER A 49 17.16 -9.28 -12.76
CA SER A 49 16.89 -8.19 -13.70
C SER A 49 15.78 -7.27 -13.15
N LEU A 50 15.54 -6.16 -13.83
CA LEU A 50 14.40 -5.29 -13.51
C LEU A 50 13.06 -6.00 -13.75
N GLU A 51 12.96 -6.78 -14.81
CA GLU A 51 11.76 -7.56 -15.15
C GLU A 51 11.46 -8.60 -14.07
N ASP A 52 12.49 -9.33 -13.63
CA ASP A 52 12.39 -10.30 -12.52
C ASP A 52 11.98 -9.63 -11.21
N ALA A 53 12.49 -8.43 -10.93
CA ALA A 53 12.08 -7.66 -9.76
C ALA A 53 10.62 -7.20 -9.85
N GLN A 54 10.16 -6.74 -11.02
CA GLN A 54 8.78 -6.36 -11.24
C GLN A 54 7.83 -7.54 -11.04
N GLU A 55 8.16 -8.70 -11.62
CA GLU A 55 7.37 -9.92 -11.48
C GLU A 55 7.22 -10.34 -10.01
N LYS A 56 8.33 -10.40 -9.26
CA LYS A 56 8.33 -10.78 -7.84
C LYS A 56 7.53 -9.80 -6.98
N LEU A 57 7.68 -8.50 -7.23
CA LEU A 57 6.93 -7.47 -6.51
C LEU A 57 5.44 -7.52 -6.83
N ASP A 58 5.07 -7.76 -8.10
CA ASP A 58 3.66 -7.88 -8.49
C ASP A 58 3.01 -9.13 -7.92
N ASN A 59 3.73 -10.25 -7.87
CA ASN A 59 3.24 -11.48 -7.24
C ASN A 59 3.00 -11.26 -5.75
N TRP A 60 3.98 -10.69 -5.03
CA TRP A 60 3.80 -10.38 -3.61
C TRP A 60 2.67 -9.38 -3.37
N ARG A 61 2.54 -8.34 -4.22
CA ARG A 61 1.43 -7.37 -4.15
C ARG A 61 0.08 -8.03 -4.36
N ARG A 62 -0.04 -8.99 -5.27
CA ARG A 62 -1.28 -9.73 -5.53
C ARG A 62 -1.65 -10.57 -4.32
N GLU A 63 -0.71 -11.35 -3.78
CA GLU A 63 -0.91 -12.16 -2.58
C GLU A 63 -1.37 -11.28 -1.40
N TYR A 64 -0.65 -10.19 -1.13
CA TYR A 64 -0.97 -9.27 -0.03
C TYR A 64 -2.39 -8.69 -0.16
N ASN A 65 -2.82 -8.29 -1.36
CA ASN A 65 -4.10 -7.60 -1.53
C ASN A 65 -5.30 -8.55 -1.74
N HIS A 66 -5.08 -9.76 -2.23
CA HIS A 66 -6.14 -10.66 -2.67
C HIS A 66 -6.19 -12.01 -1.96
N GLU A 67 -5.16 -12.39 -1.22
CA GLU A 67 -5.07 -13.72 -0.60
C GLU A 67 -4.81 -13.62 0.91
N ARG A 68 -4.02 -12.65 1.36
CA ARG A 68 -3.74 -12.41 2.77
C ARG A 68 -4.93 -11.76 3.48
N THR A 69 -5.45 -12.44 4.49
CA THR A 69 -6.44 -11.87 5.40
C THR A 69 -5.78 -11.06 6.51
N HIS A 70 -6.46 -10.01 6.98
CA HIS A 70 -5.99 -9.16 8.06
C HIS A 70 -7.02 -9.11 9.18
N SER A 71 -6.60 -9.41 10.41
CA SER A 71 -7.49 -9.38 11.58
C SER A 71 -8.06 -7.98 11.86
N SER A 72 -7.31 -6.92 11.53
CA SER A 72 -7.78 -5.52 11.58
C SER A 72 -8.89 -5.21 10.57
N LEU A 73 -9.07 -6.07 9.55
CA LEU A 73 -10.10 -5.97 8.52
C LEU A 73 -11.17 -7.05 8.70
N ASN A 74 -11.40 -7.50 9.94
CA ASN A 74 -12.38 -8.56 10.24
C ASN A 74 -12.09 -9.86 9.44
N ASP A 75 -10.81 -10.23 9.38
CA ASP A 75 -10.28 -11.40 8.66
C ASP A 75 -10.58 -11.40 7.15
N MET A 76 -10.81 -10.22 6.56
CA MET A 76 -10.92 -10.04 5.11
C MET A 76 -9.56 -9.72 4.49
N THR A 77 -9.44 -10.01 3.20
CA THR A 77 -8.35 -9.45 2.37
C THR A 77 -8.59 -7.96 2.12
N PRO A 78 -7.55 -7.16 1.81
CA PRO A 78 -7.73 -5.75 1.47
C PRO A 78 -8.72 -5.53 0.32
N ALA A 79 -8.68 -6.39 -0.70
CA ALA A 79 -9.59 -6.31 -1.84
C ALA A 79 -11.05 -6.63 -1.48
N GLU A 80 -11.29 -7.58 -0.56
CA GLU A 80 -12.62 -7.88 -0.04
C GLU A 80 -13.18 -6.74 0.79
N PHE A 81 -12.35 -6.17 1.67
CA PHE A 81 -12.73 -5.03 2.51
C PHE A 81 -13.14 -3.81 1.67
N ILE A 82 -12.36 -3.47 0.64
CA ILE A 82 -12.75 -2.38 -0.28
C ILE A 82 -14.05 -2.70 -1.04
N ARG A 83 -14.25 -3.97 -1.40
CA ARG A 83 -15.49 -4.40 -2.07
C ARG A 83 -16.69 -4.31 -1.14
N SER A 84 -16.55 -4.60 0.16
CA SER A 84 -17.66 -4.47 1.12
C SER A 84 -18.04 -3.01 1.32
N LEU A 85 -17.06 -2.11 1.48
CA LEU A 85 -17.32 -0.66 1.63
C LEU A 85 -18.11 -0.08 0.47
N ARG A 86 -17.78 -0.45 -0.77
CA ARG A 86 -18.51 0.02 -1.96
C ARG A 86 -19.97 -0.43 -2.00
N LYS A 87 -20.27 -1.63 -1.50
CA LYS A 87 -21.66 -2.11 -1.42
C LYS A 87 -22.48 -1.33 -0.41
N ASP A 88 -21.85 -0.84 0.65
CA ASP A 88 -22.50 -0.04 1.68
C ASP A 88 -22.75 1.41 1.22
N GLU A 89 -21.94 1.94 0.28
CA GLU A 89 -22.15 3.27 -0.33
C GLU A 89 -23.26 3.29 -1.40
N ASP A 90 -23.57 2.15 -2.01
CA ASP A 90 -24.63 1.99 -3.02
C ASP A 90 -26.03 1.73 -2.40
N LEU A 91 -26.15 1.69 -1.08
CA LEU A 91 -27.39 1.50 -0.29
C LEU A 91 -27.87 2.82 0.32
#